data_AF-A0A1H9XEI3-F1
#
_entry.id   AF-A0A1H9XEI3-F1
#
_cell.length_a   1.000
_cell.length_b   1.000
_cell.length_c   1.000
_cell.angle_alpha   90.00
_cell.angle_beta   90.00
_cell.angle_gamma   90.00
#
_symmetry.space_group_name_H-M   'P 1'
#
loop_
_entity.id
_entity.type
_entity.pdbx_description
1 polymer ?
#
loop_
_entity_poly.entity_id
_entity_poly.type
_entity_poly.pdbx_seq_one_letter_code
_entity_poly.pdbx_strand_id
1 'polypeptide(L)'
;MVNDKFFRVPDFPAEEANIPLGSGEDSLPAEDYIEDCKYSCSTIDDFIKLTDDMMADMLHLEEELVRWRQALIKYLPKDWAEGLRQDIFDGTPRDYAGDPAYDLYVQARGVDPQQTKEHHKLMRRLADGTDETSITYL
;
A
#
# COMPACT_ATOMS: atom_id res chain seq x y z
N MET A 1 -35.10 -2.43 17.96
CA MET A 1 -34.32 -3.67 18.14
C MET A 1 -33.33 -3.74 16.99
N VAL A 2 -32.07 -3.34 17.24
CA VAL A 2 -31.00 -3.34 16.23
C VAL A 2 -30.11 -4.54 16.52
N ASN A 3 -29.74 -5.25 15.45
CA ASN A 3 -29.18 -6.59 15.49
C ASN A 3 -27.64 -6.51 15.45
N ASP A 4 -27.00 -6.27 16.61
CA ASP A 4 -25.53 -6.15 16.79
C ASP A 4 -24.80 -7.51 16.74
N LYS A 5 -24.95 -8.29 15.67
CA LYS A 5 -24.31 -9.62 15.57
C LYS A 5 -23.40 -9.85 14.37
N PHE A 6 -22.99 -8.81 13.67
CA PHE A 6 -21.98 -8.93 12.61
C PHE A 6 -20.87 -7.91 12.86
N PHE A 7 -19.61 -8.37 12.87
CA PHE A 7 -18.39 -7.68 13.30
C PHE A 7 -18.07 -7.78 14.80
N ARG A 8 -17.63 -8.96 15.23
CA ARG A 8 -16.67 -9.04 16.33
C ARG A 8 -15.29 -8.79 15.76
N VAL A 9 -14.78 -7.57 15.92
CA VAL A 9 -13.34 -7.31 15.79
C VAL A 9 -12.66 -8.05 16.94
N PRO A 10 -11.68 -8.93 16.69
CA PRO A 10 -10.91 -9.54 17.77
C PRO A 10 -10.25 -8.43 18.59
N ASP A 11 -10.37 -8.49 19.91
CA ASP A 11 -9.58 -7.65 20.81
C ASP A 11 -8.11 -8.06 20.63
N PHE A 12 -7.37 -7.29 19.83
CA PHE A 12 -5.91 -7.37 19.83
C PHE A 12 -5.44 -6.88 21.20
N PRO A 13 -4.56 -7.60 21.91
CA PRO A 13 -3.97 -7.07 23.12
C PRO A 13 -3.11 -5.87 22.74
N ALA A 14 -3.64 -4.67 22.93
CA ALA A 14 -2.87 -3.45 22.99
C ALA A 14 -2.10 -3.47 24.31
N GLU A 15 -1.03 -4.26 24.38
CA GLU A 15 -0.03 -4.03 25.40
C GLU A 15 0.66 -2.71 25.02
N GLU A 16 0.27 -1.65 25.72
CA GLU A 16 0.99 -0.38 25.71
C GLU A 16 2.45 -0.67 26.07
N ALA A 17 3.31 -0.70 25.06
CA ALA A 17 4.75 -0.80 25.24
C ALA A 17 5.21 0.45 25.99
N ASN A 18 5.28 0.36 27.33
CA ASN A 18 5.98 1.32 28.16
C ASN A 18 7.48 1.15 27.90
N ILE A 19 7.98 1.79 26.84
CA ILE A 19 9.41 1.86 26.56
C ILE A 19 10.03 2.76 27.64
N PRO A 20 10.89 2.25 28.53
CA PRO A 20 11.58 3.10 29.49
C PRO A 20 12.64 3.91 28.74
N LEU A 21 12.51 5.23 28.70
CA LEU A 21 13.63 6.12 28.36
C LEU A 21 14.63 6.08 29.51
N GLY A 22 15.57 5.14 29.46
CA GLY A 22 16.67 5.02 30.41
C GLY A 22 17.89 5.84 30.00
N SER A 23 18.17 6.90 30.76
CA SER A 23 19.49 7.53 30.83
C SER A 23 20.39 6.73 31.78
N GLY A 24 21.60 6.36 31.34
CA GLY A 24 22.67 5.88 32.23
C GLY A 24 23.47 4.71 31.65
N GLU A 25 24.77 4.92 31.50
CA GLU A 25 25.76 3.88 31.20
C GLU A 25 25.82 2.86 32.34
N ASP A 26 25.54 1.59 32.04
CA ASP A 26 26.09 0.45 32.78
C ASP A 26 26.01 -0.80 31.87
N SER A 27 27.11 -1.55 31.85
CA SER A 27 27.40 -2.70 30.99
C SER A 27 26.27 -3.73 30.90
N LEU A 28 25.82 -4.00 29.68
CA LEU A 28 24.83 -5.04 29.36
C LEU A 28 25.46 -6.44 29.51
N PRO A 29 24.86 -7.35 30.31
CA PRO A 29 25.21 -8.77 30.23
C PRO A 29 24.83 -9.31 28.85
N ALA A 30 25.76 -10.04 28.24
CA ALA A 30 25.60 -10.66 26.94
C ALA A 30 24.89 -12.01 27.09
N GLU A 31 23.58 -11.99 27.35
CA GLU A 31 22.65 -13.13 27.30
C GLU A 31 21.25 -12.51 27.47
N ASP A 32 20.26 -12.89 26.65
CA ASP A 32 18.86 -12.39 26.57
C ASP A 32 18.50 -11.34 25.49
N TYR A 33 19.24 -11.30 24.37
CA TYR A 33 18.64 -10.81 23.13
C TYR A 33 18.05 -12.00 22.35
N ILE A 34 16.79 -11.85 21.93
CA ILE A 34 15.93 -12.80 21.21
C ILE A 34 15.08 -13.69 22.14
N GLU A 35 14.21 -13.05 22.92
CA GLU A 35 12.94 -13.66 23.31
C GLU A 35 11.81 -12.95 22.55
N ASP A 36 11.76 -13.07 21.21
CA ASP A 36 10.63 -12.53 20.43
C ASP A 36 10.38 -13.18 19.06
N CYS A 37 10.81 -14.43 18.86
CA CYS A 37 10.24 -15.24 17.77
C CYS A 37 8.86 -15.79 18.18
N LYS A 38 7.90 -14.91 18.49
CA LYS A 38 6.51 -15.30 18.77
C LYS A 38 5.84 -15.96 17.56
N TYR A 39 6.38 -15.74 16.36
CA TYR A 39 5.84 -16.23 15.09
C TYR A 39 6.82 -17.20 14.42
N SER A 40 6.26 -18.28 13.85
CA SER A 40 7.03 -19.20 13.01
C SER A 40 7.47 -18.51 11.71
N CYS A 41 8.56 -18.96 11.09
CA CYS A 41 8.97 -18.46 9.78
C CYS A 41 7.82 -18.54 8.76
N SER A 42 7.03 -19.62 8.79
CA SER A 42 5.84 -19.75 7.94
C SER A 42 4.78 -18.67 8.18
N THR A 43 4.57 -18.23 9.42
CA THR A 43 3.59 -17.17 9.72
C THR A 43 4.04 -15.82 9.16
N ILE A 44 5.34 -15.54 9.23
CA ILE A 44 5.93 -14.33 8.65
C ILE A 44 5.82 -14.39 7.13
N ASP A 45 6.14 -15.53 6.51
CA ASP A 45 6.02 -15.72 5.06
C ASP A 45 4.56 -15.53 4.59
N ASP A 46 3.59 -16.07 5.32
CA ASP A 46 2.17 -15.92 4.97
C ASP A 46 1.68 -14.47 5.15
N PHE A 47 2.19 -13.76 6.14
CA PHE A 47 1.92 -12.33 6.31
C PHE A 47 2.51 -11.48 5.18
N ILE A 48 3.74 -11.78 4.75
CA ILE A 48 4.37 -11.11 3.61
C ILE A 48 3.56 -11.36 2.34
N LYS A 49 3.14 -12.61 2.07
CA LYS A 49 2.28 -12.93 0.92
C LYS A 49 0.95 -12.17 0.94
N LEU A 50 0.29 -12.11 2.10
CA LEU A 50 -0.94 -11.33 2.22
C LEU A 50 -0.69 -9.85 1.95
N THR A 51 0.41 -9.31 2.46
CA THR A 51 0.80 -7.91 2.22
C THR A 51 1.11 -7.67 0.74
N ASP A 52 1.76 -8.63 0.06
CA ASP A 52 2.00 -8.60 -1.38
C ASP A 52 0.68 -8.55 -2.16
N ASP A 53 -0.28 -9.41 -1.81
CA ASP A 53 -1.60 -9.47 -2.46
C ASP A 53 -2.37 -8.16 -2.25
N MET A 54 -2.36 -7.62 -1.03
CA MET A 54 -3.00 -6.33 -0.72
C MET A 54 -2.37 -5.17 -1.49
N MET A 55 -1.04 -5.14 -1.60
CA MET A 55 -0.34 -4.14 -2.39
C MET A 55 -0.65 -4.28 -3.88
N ALA A 56 -0.75 -5.50 -4.40
CA ALA A 56 -1.14 -5.75 -5.79
C ALA A 56 -2.56 -5.26 -6.07
N ASP A 57 -3.51 -5.52 -5.17
CA ASP A 57 -4.89 -5.03 -5.28
C ASP A 57 -4.94 -3.48 -5.27
N MET A 58 -4.16 -2.84 -4.41
CA MET A 58 -4.09 -1.38 -4.35
C MET A 58 -3.54 -0.75 -5.64
N LEU A 59 -2.45 -1.31 -6.18
CA LEU A 59 -1.88 -0.85 -7.45
C LEU A 59 -2.85 -1.10 -8.62
N HIS A 60 -3.55 -2.23 -8.62
CA HIS A 60 -4.54 -2.53 -9.65
C HIS A 60 -5.72 -1.54 -9.62
N LEU A 61 -6.20 -1.18 -8.43
CA LEU A 61 -7.26 -0.17 -8.27
C LEU A 61 -6.81 1.22 -8.72
N GLU A 62 -5.55 1.57 -8.45
CA GLU A 62 -4.94 2.81 -8.95
C GLU A 62 -4.88 2.84 -10.49
N GLU A 63 -4.47 1.72 -11.11
CA GLU A 63 -4.45 1.58 -12.57
C GLU A 63 -5.86 1.70 -13.17
N GLU A 64 -6.86 1.05 -12.58
CA GLU A 64 -8.26 1.16 -13.00
C GLU A 64 -8.77 2.59 -12.89
N LEU A 65 -8.48 3.29 -11.79
CA LEU A 65 -8.89 4.68 -11.61
C LEU A 65 -8.38 5.56 -12.75
N VAL A 66 -7.08 5.48 -13.07
CA VAL A 66 -6.47 6.25 -14.17
C VAL A 66 -7.06 5.83 -15.51
N ARG A 67 -7.24 4.52 -15.76
CA ARG A 67 -7.83 3.98 -16.98
C ARG A 67 -9.23 4.54 -17.24
N TRP A 68 -10.08 4.59 -16.21
CA TRP A 68 -11.43 5.13 -16.30
C TRP A 68 -11.46 6.64 -16.47
N ARG A 69 -10.61 7.38 -15.75
CA ARG A 69 -10.50 8.84 -15.93
C ARG A 69 -10.06 9.18 -17.35
N GLN A 70 -9.08 8.45 -17.88
CA GLN A 70 -8.65 8.65 -19.26
C GLN A 70 -9.77 8.36 -20.26
N ALA A 71 -10.56 7.31 -20.03
CA ALA A 71 -11.69 6.95 -20.87
C ALA A 71 -12.79 8.02 -20.90
N LEU A 72 -13.00 8.74 -19.79
CA LEU A 72 -14.03 9.78 -19.67
C LEU A 72 -13.68 11.06 -20.45
N ILE A 73 -12.40 11.38 -20.64
CA ILE A 73 -11.94 12.62 -21.28
C ILE A 73 -12.56 12.85 -22.66
N LYS A 74 -12.74 11.80 -23.48
CA LYS A 74 -13.35 11.91 -24.81
C LYS A 74 -14.84 12.28 -24.80
N TYR A 75 -15.51 12.17 -23.65
CA TYR A 75 -16.94 12.48 -23.49
C TYR A 75 -17.19 13.80 -22.76
N LEU A 76 -16.13 14.47 -22.27
CA LEU A 76 -16.25 15.72 -21.53
C LEU A 76 -16.11 16.94 -22.44
N PRO A 77 -16.76 18.07 -22.10
CA PRO A 77 -16.45 19.37 -22.70
C PRO A 77 -14.95 19.70 -22.53
N LYS A 78 -14.39 20.46 -23.47
CA LYS A 78 -12.94 20.73 -23.53
C LYS A 78 -12.34 21.21 -22.20
N ASP A 79 -13.00 22.14 -21.51
CA ASP A 79 -12.48 22.72 -20.27
C ASP A 79 -12.45 21.68 -19.13
N TRP A 80 -13.43 20.77 -19.10
CA TRP A 80 -13.52 19.71 -18.09
C TRP A 80 -12.57 18.55 -18.42
N ALA A 81 -12.41 18.26 -19.70
CA ALA A 81 -11.42 17.30 -20.19
C ALA A 81 -10.00 17.75 -19.84
N GLU A 82 -9.69 19.03 -19.93
CA GLU A 82 -8.38 19.57 -19.53
C GLU A 82 -8.19 19.50 -18.01
N GLY A 83 -9.20 19.87 -17.22
CA GLY A 83 -9.16 19.70 -15.76
C GLY A 83 -8.89 18.24 -15.36
N LEU A 84 -9.62 17.29 -15.95
CA LEU A 84 -9.43 15.87 -15.66
C LEU A 84 -8.06 15.33 -16.10
N ARG A 85 -7.43 15.90 -17.13
CA ARG A 85 -6.05 15.54 -17.53
C ARG A 85 -5.04 16.00 -16.48
N GLN A 86 -5.24 17.17 -15.91
CA GLN A 86 -4.38 17.71 -14.85
C GLN A 86 -4.53 16.89 -13.57
N ASP A 87 -5.77 16.49 -13.26
CA ASP A 87 -6.13 15.73 -12.06
C ASP A 87 -6.11 14.20 -12.29
N ILE A 88 -5.46 13.73 -13.36
CA ILE A 88 -5.56 12.32 -13.79
C ILE A 88 -5.10 11.36 -12.69
N PHE A 89 -4.07 11.75 -11.93
CA PHE A 89 -3.51 11.00 -10.80
C PHE A 89 -4.03 11.48 -9.44
N ASP A 90 -4.96 12.42 -9.38
CA ASP A 90 -5.39 13.00 -8.12
C ASP A 90 -6.13 11.98 -7.26
N GLY A 91 -5.74 11.84 -5.99
CA GLY A 91 -6.36 10.88 -5.08
C GLY A 91 -6.09 9.42 -5.43
N THR A 92 -5.06 9.12 -6.22
CA THR A 92 -4.47 7.77 -6.22
C THR A 92 -3.87 7.47 -4.83
N PRO A 93 -3.68 6.19 -4.47
CA PRO A 93 -3.09 5.79 -3.20
C PRO A 93 -1.80 6.56 -2.91
N ARG A 94 -1.61 6.96 -1.65
CA ARG A 94 -0.38 7.63 -1.24
C ARG A 94 0.84 6.71 -1.42
N ASP A 95 2.00 7.32 -1.65
CA ASP A 95 3.27 6.65 -1.47
C ASP A 95 3.46 6.34 0.03
N TYR A 96 3.77 5.08 0.35
CA TYR A 96 4.02 4.64 1.72
C TYR A 96 5.50 4.70 2.10
N ALA A 97 6.40 5.09 1.18
CA ALA A 97 7.81 5.26 1.48
C ALA A 97 8.04 6.18 2.69
N GLY A 98 8.88 5.73 3.63
CA GLY A 98 9.16 6.43 4.88
C GLY A 98 8.19 6.10 6.03
N ASP A 99 7.16 5.30 5.79
CA ASP A 99 6.43 4.63 6.87
C ASP A 99 7.30 3.46 7.40
N PRO A 100 7.62 3.42 8.71
CA PRO A 100 8.53 2.39 9.24
C PRO A 100 8.08 0.95 8.99
N ALA A 101 6.77 0.69 8.97
CA ALA A 101 6.26 -0.66 8.70
C ALA A 101 6.36 -1.01 7.21
N TYR A 102 6.09 -0.04 6.33
CA TYR A 102 6.26 -0.22 4.90
C TYR A 102 7.73 -0.41 4.51
N ASP A 103 8.63 0.38 5.09
CA ASP A 103 10.07 0.28 4.83
C ASP A 103 10.60 -1.11 5.22
N LEU A 104 10.11 -1.70 6.31
CA LEU A 104 10.43 -3.08 6.69
C LEU A 104 9.89 -4.11 5.69
N TYR A 105 8.66 -3.92 5.21
CA TYR A 105 8.08 -4.78 4.16
C TYR A 105 8.90 -4.71 2.86
N VAL A 106 9.29 -3.50 2.41
CA VAL A 106 10.13 -3.32 1.23
C VAL A 106 11.49 -3.99 1.41
N GLN A 107 12.11 -3.87 2.60
CA GLN A 107 13.36 -4.56 2.92
C GLN A 107 13.21 -6.09 2.86
N ALA A 108 12.11 -6.63 3.41
CA ALA A 108 11.85 -8.07 3.38
C ALA A 108 11.62 -8.59 1.96
N ARG A 109 10.93 -7.81 1.12
CA ARG A 109 10.67 -8.13 -0.29
C ARG A 109 11.88 -7.94 -1.20
N GLY A 110 12.77 -7.01 -0.85
CA GLY A 110 13.94 -6.61 -1.64
C GLY A 110 13.63 -5.67 -2.81
N VAL A 111 12.35 -5.35 -3.05
CA VAL A 111 11.92 -4.40 -4.09
C VAL A 111 10.68 -3.66 -3.62
N ASP A 112 10.61 -2.36 -3.90
CA ASP A 112 9.42 -1.57 -3.63
C ASP A 112 8.37 -1.79 -4.75
N PRO A 113 7.20 -2.38 -4.45
CA PRO A 113 6.14 -2.59 -5.44
C PRO A 113 5.61 -1.29 -6.06
N GLN A 114 5.51 -0.20 -5.29
CA GLN A 114 4.98 1.08 -5.77
C GLN A 114 5.97 1.77 -6.71
N GLN A 115 7.27 1.56 -6.49
CA GLN A 115 8.32 2.29 -7.20
C GLN A 115 8.95 1.52 -8.38
N THR A 116 8.33 0.43 -8.83
CA THR A 116 8.86 -0.35 -9.97
C THR A 116 8.83 0.47 -11.27
N LYS A 117 9.84 0.29 -12.14
CA LYS A 117 9.91 1.00 -13.43
C LYS A 117 8.77 0.60 -14.35
N GLU A 118 8.32 -0.64 -14.23
CA GLU A 118 7.25 -1.26 -14.98
C GLU A 118 5.91 -0.59 -14.64
N HIS A 119 5.60 -0.44 -13.36
CA HIS A 119 4.37 0.23 -12.90
C HIS A 119 4.35 1.70 -13.34
N HIS A 120 5.44 2.45 -13.15
CA HIS A 120 5.54 3.84 -13.63
C HIS A 120 5.31 3.98 -15.14
N LYS A 121 5.86 3.07 -15.95
CA LYS A 121 5.65 3.07 -17.40
C LYS A 121 4.20 2.76 -17.74
N LEU A 122 3.57 1.81 -17.06
CA LEU A 122 2.17 1.46 -17.25
C LEU A 122 1.27 2.65 -16.92
N MET A 123 1.45 3.27 -15.75
CA MET A 123 0.67 4.43 -15.31
C MET A 123 0.76 5.60 -16.29
N ARG A 124 1.95 5.87 -16.84
CA ARG A 124 2.11 6.88 -17.90
C ARG A 124 1.33 6.52 -19.16
N ARG A 125 1.43 5.26 -19.64
CA ARG A 125 0.68 4.83 -20.83
C ARG A 125 -0.82 4.89 -20.63
N LEU A 126 -1.32 4.54 -19.44
CA LEU A 126 -2.73 4.64 -19.07
C LEU A 126 -3.20 6.10 -19.08
N ALA A 127 -2.46 7.01 -18.45
CA ALA A 127 -2.77 8.44 -18.45
C ALA A 127 -2.71 9.06 -19.86
N ASP A 128 -1.83 8.56 -20.72
CA ASP A 128 -1.76 8.98 -22.13
C ASP A 128 -2.84 8.30 -23.00
N GLY A 129 -3.53 7.28 -22.49
CA GLY A 129 -4.50 6.48 -23.24
C GLY A 129 -3.87 5.67 -24.39
N THR A 130 -2.60 5.33 -24.24
CA THR A 130 -1.80 4.59 -25.24
C THR A 130 -1.57 3.13 -24.85
N ASP A 131 -2.00 2.74 -23.65
CA ASP A 131 -1.90 1.36 -23.20
C ASP A 131 -2.92 0.47 -23.92
N GLU A 132 -2.55 -0.79 -24.18
CA GLU A 132 -3.43 -1.79 -24.80
C GLU A 132 -4.70 -2.09 -24.00
N THR A 133 -4.68 -1.87 -22.68
CA THR A 133 -5.84 -2.04 -21.80
C THR A 133 -6.73 -0.79 -21.72
N SER A 134 -6.44 0.26 -22.48
CA SER A 134 -7.22 1.49 -22.48
C SER A 134 -8.66 1.25 -22.95
N ILE A 135 -9.62 1.86 -22.25
CA ILE A 135 -11.04 1.72 -22.57
C ILE A 135 -11.39 2.59 -23.79
N THR A 136 -11.68 1.94 -24.91
CA THR A 136 -11.97 2.62 -26.18
C THR A 136 -13.45 2.92 -26.40
N TYR A 137 -14.35 2.36 -25.59
CA TYR A 137 -15.80 2.53 -25.67
C TYR A 137 -16.41 2.63 -24.26
N LEU A 138 -17.52 3.37 -24.11
CA LEU A 138 -18.34 3.45 -22.89
C LEU A 138 -19.76 3.01 -23.22
#